data_AF-A0A1R3RN57-F1
#
_entry.id   AF-A0A1R3RN57-F1
#
_cell.length_a   1.000
_cell.length_b   1.000
_cell.length_c   1.000
_cell.angle_alpha   90.00
_cell.angle_beta   90.00
_cell.angle_gamma   90.00
#
_symmetry.space_group_name_H-M   'P 1'
#
loop_
_entity.id
_entity.type
_entity.pdbx_description
1 polymer ?
#
loop_
_entity_poly.entity_id
_entity_poly.type
_entity_poly.pdbx_seq_one_letter_code
_entity_poly.pdbx_strand_id
1 'polypeptide(L)'
;MSVSECCLKTFEWEGVPTRRITKLAGNDVYIPRDNPDAAVMNVPDLLGWSFPNVRFLVDHYAGETKATLYVPDFFGDKCSRLSPSSTDEPCD
;
A
#
# COMPACT_ATOMS: atom_id res chain seq x y z
N MET A 1 -0.73 -4.65 -25.79
CA MET A 1 0.37 -3.67 -25.71
C MET A 1 1.41 -4.22 -24.76
N SER A 2 2.69 -4.29 -25.14
CA SER A 2 3.76 -4.75 -24.26
C SER A 2 4.28 -3.57 -23.42
N VAL A 3 4.38 -3.76 -22.11
CA VAL A 3 5.05 -2.78 -21.24
C VAL A 3 6.57 -2.93 -21.44
N SER A 4 7.28 -1.81 -21.61
CA SER A 4 8.74 -1.83 -21.75
C SER A 4 9.40 -2.31 -20.45
N GLU A 5 10.47 -3.10 -20.53
CA GLU A 5 11.22 -3.59 -19.36
C GLU A 5 11.73 -2.45 -18.46
N CYS A 6 12.01 -1.27 -19.01
CA CYS A 6 12.42 -0.12 -18.20
C CYS A 6 11.30 0.43 -17.29
N CYS A 7 10.03 0.16 -17.62
CA CYS A 7 8.88 0.57 -16.82
C CYS A 7 8.57 -0.41 -15.68
N LEU A 8 9.20 -1.59 -15.68
CA LEU A 8 9.02 -2.64 -14.66
C LEU A 8 10.19 -2.70 -13.68
N LYS A 9 11.17 -1.79 -13.80
CA LYS A 9 12.25 -1.67 -12.82
C LYS A 9 11.73 -0.97 -11.58
N THR A 10 11.63 -1.72 -10.50
CA THR A 10 11.29 -1.23 -9.17
C THR A 10 12.42 -1.52 -8.18
N PHE A 11 12.39 -0.88 -7.02
CA PHE A 11 13.27 -1.17 -5.90
C PHE A 11 12.41 -1.23 -4.65
N GLU A 12 12.73 -2.13 -3.72
CA GLU A 12 12.07 -2.21 -2.42
C GLU A 12 12.91 -1.46 -1.38
N TRP A 13 12.27 -0.67 -0.52
CA TRP A 13 12.96 -0.06 0.62
C TRP A 13 13.25 -1.13 1.67
N GLU A 14 14.42 -1.07 2.30
CA GLU A 14 14.76 -2.01 3.37
C GLU A 14 14.05 -1.64 4.69
N GLY A 15 13.56 -2.64 5.43
CA GLY A 15 12.99 -2.44 6.76
C GLY A 15 11.85 -3.39 7.08
N VAL A 16 11.14 -3.11 8.19
CA VAL A 16 9.91 -3.79 8.57
C VAL A 16 8.82 -2.74 8.78
N PRO A 17 7.74 -2.74 7.99
CA PRO A 17 6.66 -1.77 8.17
C PRO A 17 5.94 -1.95 9.51
N THR A 18 5.40 -0.85 10.02
CA THR A 18 4.65 -0.80 11.27
C THR A 18 3.36 -1.62 11.18
N ARG A 19 3.21 -2.65 12.00
CA ARG A 19 2.19 -3.68 11.77
C ARG A 19 0.81 -3.37 12.38
N ARG A 20 0.15 -2.29 11.98
CA ARG A 20 -1.25 -2.04 12.40
C ARG A 20 -2.20 -1.96 11.21
N ILE A 21 -3.07 -2.97 11.14
CA ILE A 21 -4.15 -3.09 10.17
C ILE A 21 -5.46 -3.11 10.96
N THR A 22 -6.44 -2.33 10.54
CA THR A 22 -7.78 -2.27 11.13
C THR A 22 -8.84 -2.25 10.04
N LYS A 23 -10.12 -2.24 10.43
CA LYS A 23 -11.23 -1.98 9.51
C LYS A 23 -11.66 -0.52 9.60
N LEU A 24 -11.86 0.12 8.44
CA LEU A 24 -12.54 1.41 8.32
C LEU A 24 -13.61 1.30 7.24
N ALA A 25 -14.86 1.55 7.61
CA ALA A 25 -16.01 1.44 6.70
C ALA A 25 -16.10 0.09 5.95
N GLY A 26 -15.60 -1.00 6.55
CA GLY A 26 -15.59 -2.35 5.96
C GLY A 26 -14.30 -2.72 5.23
N ASN A 27 -13.45 -1.75 4.88
CA ASN A 27 -12.20 -2.00 4.17
C ASN A 27 -11.07 -2.28 5.18
N ASP A 28 -10.14 -3.16 4.81
CA ASP A 28 -8.87 -3.26 5.54
C ASP A 28 -8.08 -1.97 5.32
N VAL A 29 -7.51 -1.43 6.39
CA VAL A 29 -6.75 -0.18 6.35
C VAL A 29 -5.49 -0.33 7.16
N TYR A 30 -4.36 -0.02 6.52
CA TYR A 30 -3.09 0.11 7.20
C TYR A 30 -2.97 1.50 7.83
N ILE A 31 -2.57 1.54 9.11
CA ILE A 31 -2.39 2.77 9.87
C ILE A 31 -1.06 2.70 10.63
N PRO A 32 -0.04 3.49 10.24
CA PRO A 32 1.26 3.45 10.89
C PRO A 32 1.24 4.11 12.27
N ARG A 33 0.44 5.17 12.46
CA ARG A 33 0.35 5.96 13.69
C ARG A 33 -0.98 6.72 13.73
N ASP A 34 -1.45 7.00 14.95
CA ASP A 34 -2.65 7.80 15.22
C ASP A 34 -2.29 9.22 15.69
N ASN A 35 -3.06 10.20 15.22
CA ASN A 35 -3.10 11.60 15.64
C ASN A 35 -4.56 12.14 15.48
N PRO A 36 -5.13 12.78 16.51
CA PRO A 36 -6.53 13.21 16.50
C PRO A 36 -6.80 14.50 15.70
N ASP A 37 -5.78 15.27 15.35
CA ASP A 37 -5.91 16.63 14.83
C ASP A 37 -5.96 16.68 13.29
N ALA A 38 -5.29 15.73 12.63
CA ALA A 38 -5.19 15.69 11.17
C ALA A 38 -5.11 14.26 10.62
N ALA A 39 -5.66 14.08 9.42
CA ALA A 39 -5.64 12.81 8.70
C ALA A 39 -5.25 12.98 7.23
N VAL A 40 -4.50 12.02 6.70
CA VAL A 40 -4.15 11.91 5.29
C VAL A 40 -4.54 10.51 4.80
N MET A 41 -5.22 10.44 3.66
CA MET A 41 -5.58 9.17 3.03
C MET A 41 -4.70 8.95 1.80
N ASN A 42 -3.88 7.91 1.84
CA ASN A 42 -3.12 7.46 0.70
C ASN A 42 -3.96 6.45 -0.10
N VAL A 43 -4.25 6.78 -1.36
CA VAL A 43 -4.91 5.90 -2.31
C VAL A 43 -3.82 5.25 -3.16
N PRO A 44 -3.46 3.97 -2.90
CA PRO A 44 -2.42 3.30 -3.65
C PRO A 44 -2.87 3.02 -5.08
N ASP A 45 -1.90 2.93 -5.99
CA ASP A 45 -2.13 2.57 -7.38
C ASP A 45 -2.27 1.04 -7.56
N LEU A 46 -2.07 0.57 -8.79
CA LEU A 46 -2.14 -0.84 -9.19
C LEU A 46 -1.35 -1.81 -8.29
N LEU A 47 -0.26 -1.38 -7.64
CA LEU A 47 0.51 -2.25 -6.74
C LEU A 47 -0.21 -2.53 -5.42
N GLY A 48 -1.17 -1.69 -5.05
CA GLY A 48 -2.06 -1.89 -3.92
C GLY A 48 -1.46 -1.57 -2.56
N TRP A 49 -2.31 -1.64 -1.55
CA TRP A 49 -2.03 -1.21 -0.16
C TRP A 49 -1.09 -2.14 0.61
N SER A 50 -0.93 -3.38 0.14
CA SER A 50 -0.06 -4.38 0.75
C SER A 50 1.38 -4.33 0.23
N PHE A 51 1.64 -3.57 -0.84
CA PHE A 51 2.98 -3.40 -1.38
C PHE A 51 3.91 -2.74 -0.35
N PRO A 52 5.08 -3.33 -0.04
CA PRO A 52 5.95 -2.83 1.03
C PRO A 52 6.31 -1.36 0.92
N ASN A 53 6.62 -0.86 -0.29
CA ASN A 53 6.99 0.55 -0.46
C ASN A 53 5.88 1.52 -0.13
N VAL A 54 4.61 1.16 -0.38
CA VAL A 54 3.48 2.01 0.03
C VAL A 54 3.50 2.15 1.54
N ARG A 55 3.70 1.05 2.27
CA ARG A 55 3.77 1.06 3.74
C ARG A 55 4.98 1.80 4.27
N PHE A 56 6.16 1.65 3.66
CA PHE A 56 7.32 2.45 4.05
C PHE A 56 7.14 3.95 3.78
N LEU A 57 6.49 4.30 2.66
CA LEU A 57 6.19 5.69 2.33
C LEU A 57 5.26 6.31 3.37
N VAL A 58 4.14 5.67 3.72
CA VAL A 58 3.25 6.20 4.77
C VAL A 58 3.90 6.14 6.17
N ASP A 59 4.71 5.12 6.50
CA ASP A 59 5.43 5.10 7.78
C ASP A 59 6.32 6.34 7.93
N HIS A 60 7.09 6.65 6.89
CA HIS A 60 7.95 7.84 6.87
C HIS A 60 7.12 9.13 6.91
N TYR A 61 6.11 9.24 6.05
CA TYR A 61 5.29 10.46 5.94
C TYR A 61 4.50 10.75 7.23
N ALA A 62 4.06 9.72 7.96
CA ALA A 62 3.40 9.87 9.25
C ALA A 62 4.35 10.41 10.34
N GLY A 63 5.62 10.00 10.30
CA GLY A 63 6.67 10.51 11.18
C GLY A 63 6.92 12.01 10.98
N GLU A 64 6.95 12.46 9.73
CA GLU A 64 7.23 13.86 9.37
C GLU A 64 6.03 14.79 9.63
N THR A 65 4.82 14.36 9.27
CA THR A 65 3.63 15.23 9.29
C THR A 65 2.91 15.28 10.64
N LYS A 66 3.16 14.32 11.53
CA LYS A 66 2.38 14.11 12.76
C LYS A 66 0.88 13.97 12.51
N ALA A 67 0.45 13.48 11.34
CA ALA A 67 -0.94 13.19 11.03
C ALA A 67 -1.24 11.69 11.13
N THR A 68 -2.52 11.31 11.22
CA THR A 68 -2.94 9.91 11.01
C THR A 68 -2.92 9.61 9.52
N LEU A 69 -2.17 8.59 9.11
CA LEU A 69 -2.15 8.17 7.72
C LEU A 69 -2.96 6.89 7.56
N TYR A 70 -3.83 6.87 6.57
CA TYR A 70 -4.65 5.71 6.22
C TYR A 70 -4.26 5.21 4.84
N VAL A 71 -4.03 3.90 4.71
CA VAL A 71 -3.93 3.23 3.40
C VAL A 71 -5.03 2.18 3.31
N PRO A 72 -6.21 2.55 2.79
CA PRO A 72 -7.30 1.60 2.63
C PRO A 72 -7.05 0.63 1.49
N ASP A 73 -7.55 -0.58 1.66
CA ASP A 73 -7.72 -1.54 0.59
C ASP A 73 -8.91 -1.11 -0.28
N PHE A 74 -8.61 -0.57 -1.46
CA PHE A 74 -9.62 -0.24 -2.47
C PHE A 74 -9.84 -1.35 -3.50
N PHE A 75 -8.96 -2.36 -3.55
CA PHE A 75 -9.05 -3.44 -4.53
C PHE A 75 -9.76 -4.68 -3.96
N GLY A 76 -9.79 -4.82 -2.64
CA GLY A 76 -10.32 -5.99 -1.95
C GLY A 76 -9.67 -7.27 -2.44
N ASP A 77 -10.46 -8.34 -2.54
CA ASP A 77 -10.00 -9.66 -3.00
C ASP A 77 -9.65 -9.72 -4.50
N LYS A 78 -9.81 -8.61 -5.25
CA LYS A 78 -9.96 -8.65 -6.71
C LYS A 78 -8.75 -8.28 -7.57
N CYS A 79 -7.55 -8.07 -7.05
CA CYS A 79 -6.31 -8.26 -7.84
C CYS A 79 -5.06 -7.81 -7.04
N SER A 80 -4.24 -8.77 -6.59
CA SER A 80 -2.84 -8.56 -6.19
C SER A 80 -1.94 -9.22 -7.24
N ARG A 81 -1.75 -8.57 -8.39
CA ARG A 81 -1.18 -9.22 -9.59
C ARG A 81 0.21 -8.76 -10.01
N LEU A 82 0.96 -8.12 -9.11
CA LEU A 82 2.36 -7.78 -9.37
C LEU A 82 3.23 -8.23 -8.19
N SER A 83 3.12 -9.51 -7.81
CA SER A 83 4.24 -10.17 -7.11
C SER A 83 5.23 -10.70 -8.15
N PRO A 84 6.54 -10.77 -7.87
CA PRO A 84 7.55 -11.19 -8.84
C PRO A 84 7.46 -12.68 -9.25
N SER A 85 6.53 -13.43 -8.67
CA SER A 85 6.30 -14.85 -8.96
C SER A 85 4.93 -15.02 -9.62
N SER A 86 4.82 -14.58 -10.87
CA SER A 86 3.64 -14.78 -11.71
C SER A 86 3.56 -16.25 -12.15
N THR A 87 2.78 -17.07 -11.44
CA THR A 87 2.01 -18.13 -12.12
C THR A 87 0.63 -17.57 -12.40
N ASP A 88 0.32 -17.52 -13.69
CA ASP A 88 -0.87 -16.94 -14.29
C ASP A 88 -2.16 -17.65 -13.85
N GLU A 89 -3.04 -16.93 -13.14
CA GLU A 89 -4.49 -17.18 -13.22
C GLU A 89 -5.21 -15.86 -13.46
N PRO A 90 -6.29 -15.78 -14.28
CA PRO A 90 -7.03 -14.54 -14.58
C PRO A 90 -7.88 -14.01 -13.42
N CYS A 91 -8.16 -12.70 -13.37
CA CYS A 91 -9.08 -12.09 -12.38
C CYS A 91 -10.46 -12.18 -13.03
N ASP A 92 -11.32 -13.07 -12.55
CA ASP A 92 -12.75 -13.10 -12.90
C ASP A 92 -13.55 -12.04 -12.10
#